data_AF-A0A383BT82-F1
#
_entry.id   AF-A0A383BT82-F1
#
_cell.length_a   1.000
_cell.length_b   1.000
_cell.length_c   1.000
_cell.angle_alpha   90.00
_cell.angle_beta   90.00
_cell.angle_gamma   90.00
#
_symmetry.space_group_name_H-M   'P 1'
#
loop_
_entity.id
_entity.type
_entity.pdbx_description
1 polymer ?
#
loop_
_entity_poly.entity_id
_entity_poly.type
_entity_poly.pdbx_seq_one_letter_code
_entity_poly.pdbx_strand_id
1 'polypeptide(L)'
;NLDLTAGTLEVGGTVSLDGINLGSGSLLRLNSDTVLSSSNPFELSTIDLQRHRLKLATEATDITLKGNLIIEIPGEEGFDTGNADLNVDGSLTVKTGFLSSSGGTLVFSGPAQFTPLSSALELKDTILDIRSSLQFSSLLRIEGNTGFVLNGNALNLSGASIELGGTLSLDGVSTDSSTHLKLLDDSSISSNGTIPLGRLLLNGHNLTLSTPETELSLLGLGLPETPDTSGATTGVEMNPVIDS
;
A
#
# COMPACT_ATOMS: atom_id res chain seq x y z
N ASN A 1 -20.50 -28.63 -13.94
CA ASN A 1 -19.28 -27.96 -13.45
C ASN A 1 -18.19 -28.20 -14.47
N LEU A 2 -17.37 -27.19 -14.75
CA LEU A 2 -16.12 -27.33 -15.49
C LEU A 2 -15.00 -27.56 -14.48
N ASP A 3 -14.15 -28.56 -14.65
CA ASP A 3 -13.02 -28.82 -13.74
C ASP A 3 -11.71 -28.29 -14.34
N LEU A 4 -11.04 -27.40 -13.61
CA LEU A 4 -9.77 -26.81 -13.98
C LEU A 4 -8.78 -26.84 -12.80
N THR A 5 -8.93 -27.79 -11.86
CA THR A 5 -8.14 -27.89 -10.61
C THR A 5 -6.62 -27.94 -10.78
N ALA A 6 -6.12 -28.22 -11.99
CA ALA A 6 -4.72 -28.11 -12.42
C ALA A 6 -4.56 -27.47 -13.81
N GLY A 7 -5.52 -26.63 -14.24
CA GLY A 7 -5.58 -26.03 -15.58
C GLY A 7 -5.50 -24.49 -15.56
N THR A 8 -5.28 -23.90 -16.74
CA THR A 8 -5.36 -22.45 -16.94
C THR A 8 -6.78 -22.03 -17.33
N LEU A 9 -7.35 -21.06 -16.61
CA LEU A 9 -8.58 -20.36 -16.99
C LEU A 9 -8.21 -18.97 -17.52
N GLU A 10 -8.65 -18.65 -18.74
CA GLU A 10 -8.48 -17.33 -19.34
C GLU A 10 -9.75 -16.48 -19.16
N VAL A 11 -9.61 -15.26 -18.65
CA VAL A 11 -10.75 -14.36 -18.36
C VAL A 11 -10.51 -12.93 -18.84
N GLY A 12 -11.60 -12.17 -18.97
CA GLY A 12 -11.60 -10.79 -19.42
C GLY A 12 -12.97 -10.15 -19.24
N GLY A 13 -13.03 -8.86 -18.88
CA GLY A 13 -14.28 -8.17 -18.59
C GLY A 13 -14.97 -8.68 -17.31
N THR A 14 -16.30 -8.60 -17.24
CA THR A 14 -17.06 -9.08 -16.08
C THR A 14 -17.29 -10.59 -16.17
N VAL A 15 -16.78 -11.36 -15.20
CA VAL A 15 -16.85 -12.83 -15.19
C VAL A 15 -17.28 -13.34 -13.82
N SER A 16 -18.30 -14.21 -13.79
CA SER A 16 -18.57 -15.06 -12.62
C SER A 16 -17.88 -16.42 -12.77
N LEU A 17 -17.33 -16.93 -11.66
CA LEU A 17 -16.75 -18.26 -11.52
C LEU A 17 -17.74 -19.30 -10.96
N ASP A 18 -19.00 -18.93 -10.72
CA ASP A 18 -20.00 -19.82 -10.12
C ASP A 18 -20.18 -21.13 -10.93
N GLY A 19 -19.92 -22.26 -10.27
CA GLY A 19 -20.01 -23.59 -10.89
C GLY A 19 -18.76 -24.05 -11.68
N ILE A 20 -17.69 -23.26 -11.67
CA ILE A 20 -16.34 -23.70 -12.09
C ILE A 20 -15.62 -24.31 -10.87
N ASN A 21 -15.06 -25.50 -11.04
CA ASN A 21 -14.26 -26.16 -10.01
C ASN A 21 -12.78 -25.76 -10.20
N LEU A 22 -12.33 -24.80 -9.39
CA LEU A 22 -10.95 -24.35 -9.29
C LEU A 22 -10.29 -24.99 -8.06
N GLY A 23 -8.96 -24.95 -8.01
CA GLY A 23 -8.20 -25.42 -6.86
C GLY A 23 -6.76 -24.93 -6.89
N SER A 24 -5.97 -25.37 -5.91
CA SER A 24 -4.60 -24.92 -5.67
C SER A 24 -3.58 -25.21 -6.79
N GLY A 25 -3.95 -25.98 -7.83
CA GLY A 25 -3.18 -26.15 -9.07
C GLY A 25 -3.68 -25.30 -10.26
N SER A 26 -4.85 -24.65 -10.15
CA SER A 26 -5.42 -23.79 -11.19
C SER A 26 -4.61 -22.51 -11.39
N LEU A 27 -4.55 -21.97 -12.60
CA LEU A 27 -3.97 -20.65 -12.88
C LEU A 27 -5.02 -19.77 -13.55
N LEU A 28 -5.28 -18.58 -13.00
CA LEU A 28 -6.11 -17.58 -13.66
C LEU A 28 -5.22 -16.67 -14.50
N ARG A 29 -5.50 -16.49 -15.80
CA ARG A 29 -4.79 -15.53 -16.66
C ARG A 29 -5.75 -14.51 -17.24
N LEU A 30 -5.41 -13.23 -17.12
CA LEU A 30 -6.19 -12.15 -17.71
C LEU A 30 -5.83 -11.96 -19.19
N ASN A 31 -6.81 -11.62 -20.02
CA ASN A 31 -6.64 -11.18 -21.41
C ASN A 31 -7.13 -9.74 -21.64
N SER A 32 -7.75 -9.15 -20.63
CA SER A 32 -8.25 -7.78 -20.55
C SER A 32 -8.57 -7.47 -19.08
N ASP A 33 -8.79 -6.19 -18.76
CA ASP A 33 -9.19 -5.77 -17.41
C ASP A 33 -10.44 -6.53 -16.96
N THR A 34 -10.39 -7.10 -15.76
CA THR A 34 -11.34 -8.11 -15.30
C THR A 34 -12.03 -7.70 -14.00
N VAL A 35 -13.36 -7.85 -13.97
CA VAL A 35 -14.17 -7.74 -12.76
C VAL A 35 -14.70 -9.14 -12.45
N LEU A 36 -14.20 -9.74 -11.37
CA LEU A 36 -14.41 -11.14 -11.03
C LEU A 36 -15.44 -11.26 -9.90
N SER A 37 -16.36 -12.22 -10.01
CA SER A 37 -17.27 -12.58 -8.92
C SER A 37 -17.31 -14.08 -8.65
N SER A 38 -17.45 -14.45 -7.38
CA SER A 38 -17.83 -15.79 -6.94
C SER A 38 -18.80 -15.69 -5.78
N SER A 39 -19.68 -16.68 -5.65
CA SER A 39 -20.53 -16.88 -4.47
C SER A 39 -19.84 -17.65 -3.33
N ASN A 40 -18.61 -18.13 -3.57
CA ASN A 40 -17.83 -18.94 -2.61
C ASN A 40 -16.32 -18.62 -2.74
N PRO A 41 -15.55 -18.69 -1.63
CA PRO A 41 -14.09 -18.68 -1.66
C PRO A 41 -13.49 -19.75 -2.58
N PHE A 42 -12.35 -19.47 -3.20
CA PHE A 42 -11.64 -20.45 -4.03
C PHE A 42 -10.11 -20.36 -3.92
N GLU A 43 -9.44 -21.46 -4.25
CA GLU A 43 -7.98 -21.52 -4.34
C GLU A 43 -7.48 -21.42 -5.78
N LEU A 44 -6.29 -20.84 -5.95
CA LEU A 44 -5.49 -20.88 -7.18
C LEU A 44 -4.02 -21.18 -6.82
N SER A 45 -3.25 -21.61 -7.80
CA SER A 45 -1.78 -21.57 -7.75
C SER A 45 -1.27 -20.12 -7.83
N THR A 46 -1.78 -19.33 -8.77
CA THR A 46 -1.43 -17.91 -8.97
C THR A 46 -2.43 -17.23 -9.91
N ILE A 47 -2.31 -15.90 -10.03
CA ILE A 47 -2.98 -15.07 -11.03
C ILE A 47 -1.91 -14.44 -11.92
N ASP A 48 -1.94 -14.76 -13.21
CA ASP A 48 -1.17 -14.05 -14.24
C ASP A 48 -1.96 -12.85 -14.74
N LEU A 49 -1.66 -11.68 -14.17
CA LEU A 49 -2.35 -10.43 -14.47
C LEU A 49 -2.10 -9.92 -15.90
N GLN A 50 -1.04 -10.34 -16.60
CA GLN A 50 -0.69 -9.85 -17.95
C GLN A 50 -0.71 -8.31 -18.14
N ARG A 51 -0.44 -7.56 -17.07
CA ARG A 51 -0.55 -6.08 -16.96
C ARG A 51 -1.98 -5.51 -17.04
N HIS A 52 -3.01 -6.35 -16.93
CA HIS A 52 -4.42 -5.96 -16.83
C HIS A 52 -4.86 -5.81 -15.37
N ARG A 53 -5.84 -4.93 -15.16
CA ARG A 53 -6.45 -4.70 -13.84
C ARG A 53 -7.33 -5.86 -13.43
N LEU A 54 -7.36 -6.16 -12.13
CA LEU A 54 -8.29 -7.10 -11.52
C LEU A 54 -9.07 -6.41 -10.41
N LYS A 55 -10.41 -6.51 -10.44
CA LYS A 55 -11.27 -6.15 -9.31
C LYS A 55 -12.09 -7.36 -8.85
N LEU A 56 -12.18 -7.59 -7.55
CA LEU A 56 -13.12 -8.54 -6.95
C LEU A 56 -14.43 -7.80 -6.64
N ALA A 57 -15.56 -8.39 -7.07
CA ALA A 57 -16.84 -7.68 -7.14
C ALA A 57 -17.70 -7.78 -5.86
N THR A 58 -17.46 -8.77 -5.01
CA THR A 58 -18.27 -9.07 -3.82
C THR A 58 -17.39 -9.60 -2.68
N GLU A 59 -17.84 -9.39 -1.44
CA GLU A 59 -17.28 -9.95 -0.19
C GLU A 59 -17.25 -11.50 -0.10
N ALA A 60 -17.73 -12.21 -1.13
CA ALA A 60 -17.71 -13.67 -1.21
C ALA A 60 -16.74 -14.19 -2.29
N THR A 61 -16.01 -13.29 -2.96
CA THR A 61 -15.03 -13.62 -4.02
C THR A 61 -13.63 -13.82 -3.43
N ASP A 62 -13.54 -14.47 -2.29
CA ASP A 62 -12.28 -14.62 -1.55
C ASP A 62 -11.28 -15.52 -2.28
N ILE A 63 -10.01 -15.12 -2.30
CA ILE A 63 -8.96 -15.81 -3.05
C ILE A 63 -7.83 -16.25 -2.12
N THR A 64 -7.49 -17.54 -2.17
CA THR A 64 -6.22 -18.05 -1.62
C THR A 64 -5.28 -18.48 -2.73
N LEU A 65 -4.11 -17.85 -2.80
CA LEU A 65 -3.03 -18.15 -3.74
C LEU A 65 -1.96 -19.03 -3.08
N LYS A 66 -1.75 -20.25 -3.57
CA LYS A 66 -0.71 -21.16 -3.03
C LYS A 66 0.71 -20.84 -3.48
N GLY A 67 0.84 -20.17 -4.61
CA GLY A 67 2.09 -19.71 -5.17
C GLY A 67 2.26 -18.19 -5.01
N ASN A 68 3.19 -17.66 -5.77
CA ASN A 68 3.57 -16.25 -5.71
C ASN A 68 2.60 -15.37 -6.50
N LEU A 69 2.42 -14.12 -6.07
CA LEU A 69 1.66 -13.09 -6.77
C LEU A 69 2.61 -11.97 -7.22
N ILE A 70 2.56 -11.60 -8.50
CA ILE A 70 3.36 -10.51 -9.08
C ILE A 70 2.42 -9.48 -9.71
N ILE A 71 2.50 -8.23 -9.25
CA ILE A 71 1.75 -7.10 -9.80
C ILE A 71 2.75 -6.20 -10.54
N GLU A 72 2.51 -5.98 -11.85
CA GLU A 72 3.36 -5.15 -12.73
C GLU A 72 2.49 -4.36 -13.72
N ILE A 73 1.57 -3.57 -13.16
CA ILE A 73 0.58 -2.77 -13.89
C ILE A 73 1.02 -1.30 -13.81
N PRO A 74 1.25 -0.57 -14.92
CA PRO A 74 1.64 0.83 -14.84
C PRO A 74 0.47 1.75 -14.48
N GLY A 75 0.68 2.69 -13.54
CA GLY A 75 -0.31 3.69 -13.14
C GLY A 75 -0.72 3.59 -11.68
N GLU A 76 -1.80 4.28 -11.31
CA GLU A 76 -2.40 4.31 -9.96
C GLU A 76 -3.54 3.27 -9.83
N GLU A 77 -3.36 2.11 -10.46
CA GLU A 77 -4.32 1.00 -10.46
C GLU A 77 -3.58 -0.34 -10.41
N GLY A 78 -4.29 -1.44 -10.15
CA GLY A 78 -3.70 -2.76 -10.21
C GLY A 78 -4.66 -3.90 -9.85
N PHE A 79 -4.53 -4.42 -8.63
CA PHE A 79 -5.42 -5.43 -8.08
C PHE A 79 -6.20 -4.85 -6.90
N ASP A 80 -7.52 -4.75 -7.06
CA ASP A 80 -8.49 -4.23 -6.10
C ASP A 80 -9.32 -5.41 -5.55
N THR A 81 -9.13 -5.77 -4.28
CA THR A 81 -9.88 -6.86 -3.63
C THR A 81 -11.28 -6.43 -3.17
N GLY A 82 -11.57 -5.12 -3.18
CA GLY A 82 -12.80 -4.57 -2.63
C GLY A 82 -13.03 -5.05 -1.19
N ASN A 83 -14.16 -5.73 -0.97
CA ASN A 83 -14.54 -6.28 0.33
C ASN A 83 -14.14 -7.76 0.51
N ALA A 84 -13.47 -8.38 -0.47
CA ALA A 84 -13.06 -9.79 -0.41
C ALA A 84 -11.69 -9.97 0.24
N ASP A 85 -11.48 -11.13 0.86
CA ASP A 85 -10.21 -11.55 1.42
C ASP A 85 -9.24 -12.00 0.31
N LEU A 86 -7.96 -11.68 0.47
CA LEU A 86 -6.86 -12.19 -0.34
C LEU A 86 -5.76 -12.75 0.56
N ASN A 87 -5.59 -14.07 0.54
CA ASN A 87 -4.46 -14.75 1.16
C ASN A 87 -3.40 -15.14 0.12
N VAL A 88 -2.15 -14.77 0.36
CA VAL A 88 -0.99 -15.18 -0.43
C VAL A 88 -0.10 -16.07 0.44
N ASP A 89 -0.21 -17.39 0.22
CA ASP A 89 0.62 -18.40 0.91
C ASP A 89 2.08 -18.34 0.40
N GLY A 90 2.29 -17.93 -0.87
CA GLY A 90 3.61 -17.66 -1.47
C GLY A 90 4.11 -16.22 -1.26
N SER A 91 5.08 -15.78 -2.07
CA SER A 91 5.60 -14.40 -1.99
C SER A 91 4.77 -13.41 -2.80
N LEU A 92 4.53 -12.22 -2.25
CA LEU A 92 3.97 -11.07 -2.98
C LEU A 92 5.10 -10.18 -3.53
N THR A 93 4.96 -9.70 -4.76
CA THR A 93 5.87 -8.68 -5.32
C THR A 93 5.10 -7.67 -6.17
N VAL A 94 4.98 -6.44 -5.68
CA VAL A 94 4.41 -5.30 -6.42
C VAL A 94 5.56 -4.49 -7.01
N LYS A 95 5.76 -4.65 -8.33
CA LYS A 95 6.80 -3.94 -9.09
C LYS A 95 6.35 -2.57 -9.54
N THR A 96 5.14 -2.51 -10.09
CA THR A 96 4.46 -1.26 -10.47
C THR A 96 2.96 -1.42 -10.25
N GLY A 97 2.29 -0.32 -9.93
CA GLY A 97 0.85 -0.31 -9.72
C GLY A 97 0.48 -0.66 -8.29
N PHE A 98 -0.83 -0.71 -8.03
CA PHE A 98 -1.38 -0.75 -6.68
C PHE A 98 -1.93 -2.13 -6.32
N LEU A 99 -1.81 -2.49 -5.04
CA LEU A 99 -2.66 -3.49 -4.39
C LEU A 99 -3.60 -2.73 -3.44
N SER A 100 -4.91 -2.86 -3.64
CA SER A 100 -5.92 -2.06 -2.96
C SER A 100 -6.99 -2.94 -2.33
N SER A 101 -7.47 -2.58 -1.15
CA SER A 101 -8.57 -3.26 -0.43
C SER A 101 -9.48 -2.24 0.26
N SER A 102 -10.78 -2.53 0.34
CA SER A 102 -11.82 -1.63 0.85
C SER A 102 -12.76 -2.26 1.89
N GLY A 103 -12.30 -3.31 2.58
CA GLY A 103 -13.04 -3.93 3.69
C GLY A 103 -12.67 -5.38 4.00
N GLY A 104 -11.93 -6.05 3.11
CA GLY A 104 -11.47 -7.43 3.33
C GLY A 104 -10.20 -7.54 4.17
N THR A 105 -9.67 -8.75 4.22
CA THR A 105 -8.40 -9.12 4.86
C THR A 105 -7.33 -9.41 3.82
N LEU A 106 -6.19 -8.72 3.89
CA LEU A 106 -4.99 -9.04 3.12
C LEU A 106 -4.04 -9.86 4.00
N VAL A 107 -3.86 -11.14 3.68
CA VAL A 107 -2.97 -12.06 4.42
C VAL A 107 -1.69 -12.31 3.62
N PHE A 108 -0.54 -11.90 4.17
CA PHE A 108 0.78 -12.14 3.56
C PHE A 108 1.56 -13.16 4.37
N SER A 109 1.57 -14.42 3.89
CA SER A 109 2.21 -15.54 4.56
C SER A 109 3.65 -15.80 4.09
N GLY A 110 3.96 -15.55 2.82
CA GLY A 110 5.33 -15.45 2.33
C GLY A 110 5.89 -14.02 2.38
N PRO A 111 7.15 -13.81 1.94
CA PRO A 111 7.74 -12.47 1.87
C PRO A 111 6.96 -11.56 0.91
N ALA A 112 6.60 -10.37 1.36
CA ALA A 112 6.00 -9.33 0.53
C ALA A 112 7.02 -8.23 0.22
N GLN A 113 7.04 -7.75 -1.03
CA GLN A 113 7.92 -6.68 -1.49
C GLN A 113 7.16 -5.67 -2.34
N PHE A 114 7.41 -4.39 -2.09
CA PHE A 114 6.84 -3.25 -2.81
C PHE A 114 7.98 -2.39 -3.32
N THR A 115 8.02 -2.12 -4.63
CA THR A 115 9.10 -1.34 -5.24
C THR A 115 8.90 0.15 -4.94
N PRO A 116 9.89 0.85 -4.34
CA PRO A 116 9.78 2.25 -3.96
C PRO A 116 9.34 3.17 -5.10
N LEU A 117 8.54 4.19 -4.78
CA LEU A 117 8.09 5.28 -5.66
C LEU A 117 7.32 4.83 -6.93
N SER A 118 6.98 3.54 -7.05
CA SER A 118 6.41 2.94 -8.26
C SER A 118 5.29 1.94 -7.99
N SER A 119 5.16 1.49 -6.74
CA SER A 119 4.06 0.66 -6.24
C SER A 119 3.36 1.31 -5.05
N ALA A 120 2.12 0.91 -4.76
CA ALA A 120 1.44 1.28 -3.52
C ALA A 120 0.70 0.10 -2.89
N LEU A 121 0.43 0.25 -1.59
CA LEU A 121 -0.56 -0.53 -0.86
C LEU A 121 -1.64 0.44 -0.37
N GLU A 122 -2.90 0.19 -0.73
CA GLU A 122 -4.04 1.01 -0.33
C GLU A 122 -4.98 0.18 0.54
N LEU A 123 -5.24 0.69 1.75
CA LEU A 123 -6.02 -0.01 2.77
C LEU A 123 -7.15 0.91 3.22
N LYS A 124 -8.39 0.50 2.98
CA LYS A 124 -9.57 1.18 3.51
C LYS A 124 -10.40 0.19 4.31
N ASP A 125 -10.63 0.51 5.59
CA ASP A 125 -11.36 -0.35 6.54
C ASP A 125 -10.91 -1.83 6.53
N THR A 126 -9.62 -2.06 6.22
CA THR A 126 -9.02 -3.35 5.84
C THR A 126 -8.16 -3.91 6.96
N ILE A 127 -8.11 -5.24 7.10
CA ILE A 127 -7.15 -5.91 7.99
C ILE A 127 -5.94 -6.37 7.17
N LEU A 128 -4.74 -5.98 7.59
CA LEU A 128 -3.48 -6.48 7.04
C LEU A 128 -2.85 -7.49 8.02
N ASP A 129 -2.93 -8.78 7.67
CA ASP A 129 -2.43 -9.91 8.45
C ASP A 129 -1.03 -10.31 7.95
N ILE A 130 -0.02 -9.92 8.73
CA ILE A 130 1.39 -10.07 8.41
C ILE A 130 1.93 -11.30 9.13
N ARG A 131 2.17 -12.38 8.37
CA ARG A 131 2.69 -13.65 8.90
C ARG A 131 4.15 -13.90 8.51
N SER A 132 4.73 -13.05 7.67
CA SER A 132 6.17 -12.93 7.41
C SER A 132 6.61 -11.46 7.54
N SER A 133 7.81 -11.19 8.07
CA SER A 133 8.26 -9.81 8.35
C SER A 133 8.41 -8.96 7.08
N LEU A 134 7.85 -7.74 7.12
CA LEU A 134 7.70 -6.85 5.98
C LEU A 134 8.54 -5.58 6.15
N GLN A 135 9.37 -5.28 5.14
CA GLN A 135 10.01 -3.98 4.95
C GLN A 135 9.26 -3.24 3.82
N PHE A 136 8.71 -2.07 4.11
CA PHE A 136 7.88 -1.31 3.18
C PHE A 136 8.39 0.13 3.05
N SER A 137 8.81 0.51 1.84
CA SER A 137 9.46 1.80 1.54
C SER A 137 8.88 2.46 0.28
N SER A 138 7.56 2.39 0.14
CA SER A 138 6.80 3.01 -0.97
C SER A 138 5.58 3.78 -0.45
N LEU A 139 4.58 4.04 -1.30
CA LEU A 139 3.32 4.67 -0.92
C LEU A 139 2.40 3.69 -0.15
N LEU A 140 2.05 4.06 1.09
CA LEU A 140 1.04 3.39 1.91
C LEU A 140 -0.13 4.35 2.12
N ARG A 141 -1.28 4.07 1.50
CA ARG A 141 -2.50 4.86 1.68
C ARG A 141 -3.43 4.15 2.65
N ILE A 142 -3.91 4.86 3.67
CA ILE A 142 -4.76 4.33 4.73
C ILE A 142 -5.99 5.23 4.89
N GLU A 143 -7.18 4.65 4.73
CA GLU A 143 -8.46 5.30 4.98
C GLU A 143 -9.30 4.53 5.99
N GLY A 144 -10.17 5.24 6.71
CA GLY A 144 -11.12 4.63 7.65
C GLY A 144 -10.43 3.94 8.83
N ASN A 145 -10.78 2.67 9.06
CA ASN A 145 -10.35 1.89 10.23
C ASN A 145 -9.51 0.68 9.80
N THR A 146 -8.29 0.94 9.32
CA THR A 146 -7.35 -0.12 8.94
C THR A 146 -6.65 -0.70 10.16
N GLY A 147 -6.55 -2.03 10.25
CA GLY A 147 -5.90 -2.74 11.35
C GLY A 147 -4.71 -3.60 10.89
N PHE A 148 -3.65 -3.65 11.70
CA PHE A 148 -2.47 -4.50 11.45
C PHE A 148 -2.43 -5.68 12.45
N VAL A 149 -2.37 -6.91 11.94
CA VAL A 149 -2.17 -8.12 12.73
C VAL A 149 -0.76 -8.64 12.46
N LEU A 150 0.17 -8.33 13.36
CA LEU A 150 1.60 -8.57 13.12
C LEU A 150 2.08 -10.00 13.40
N ASN A 151 1.32 -10.82 14.14
CA ASN A 151 1.69 -12.20 14.52
C ASN A 151 3.09 -12.36 15.18
N GLY A 152 3.67 -11.30 15.74
CA GLY A 152 5.06 -11.28 16.26
C GLY A 152 6.15 -11.04 15.20
N ASN A 153 5.78 -10.80 13.94
CA ASN A 153 6.68 -10.30 12.90
C ASN A 153 6.92 -8.79 13.02
N ALA A 154 8.00 -8.31 12.40
CA ALA A 154 8.23 -6.88 12.24
C ALA A 154 7.50 -6.35 10.99
N LEU A 155 6.77 -5.24 11.15
CA LEU A 155 6.44 -4.32 10.07
C LEU A 155 7.37 -3.10 10.19
N ASN A 156 8.15 -2.83 9.16
CA ASN A 156 8.98 -1.62 9.10
C ASN A 156 8.55 -0.73 7.93
N LEU A 157 8.25 0.53 8.26
CA LEU A 157 7.84 1.60 7.34
C LEU A 157 8.98 2.63 7.12
N SER A 158 10.24 2.30 7.44
CA SER A 158 11.43 3.07 7.02
C SER A 158 11.33 3.46 5.53
N GLY A 159 11.36 4.76 5.25
CA GLY A 159 11.29 5.28 3.88
C GLY A 159 9.90 5.23 3.22
N ALA A 160 8.85 4.80 3.94
CA ALA A 160 7.49 4.84 3.43
C ALA A 160 6.95 6.28 3.34
N SER A 161 6.14 6.53 2.31
CA SER A 161 5.27 7.71 2.25
C SER A 161 3.87 7.28 2.65
N ILE A 162 3.43 7.70 3.84
CA ILE A 162 2.12 7.36 4.40
C ILE A 162 1.13 8.48 4.08
N GLU A 163 0.03 8.14 3.43
CA GLU A 163 -1.14 9.02 3.29
C GLU A 163 -2.28 8.50 4.18
N LEU A 164 -2.78 9.33 5.10
CA LEU A 164 -3.72 8.92 6.15
C LEU A 164 -4.99 9.76 6.15
N GLY A 165 -6.15 9.11 6.05
CA GLY A 165 -7.48 9.70 6.23
C GLY A 165 -8.35 8.81 7.12
N GLY A 166 -8.04 8.78 8.42
CA GLY A 166 -8.69 7.86 9.37
C GLY A 166 -7.86 7.58 10.61
N THR A 167 -7.90 6.33 11.08
CA THR A 167 -7.20 5.88 12.29
C THR A 167 -6.08 4.89 11.96
N LEU A 168 -4.97 4.98 12.70
CA LEU A 168 -3.81 4.10 12.51
C LEU A 168 -3.05 3.86 13.83
N SER A 169 -3.00 2.61 14.29
CA SER A 169 -2.04 2.23 15.34
C SER A 169 -0.70 1.80 14.74
N LEU A 170 0.39 2.30 15.31
CA LEU A 170 1.76 1.96 15.00
C LEU A 170 2.40 1.07 16.09
N ASP A 171 1.57 0.40 16.90
CA ASP A 171 2.04 -0.56 17.90
C ASP A 171 2.77 -1.75 17.26
N GLY A 172 4.05 -1.90 17.61
CA GLY A 172 4.94 -2.89 17.00
C GLY A 172 5.43 -2.54 15.59
N VAL A 173 5.07 -1.36 15.07
CA VAL A 173 5.47 -0.87 13.74
C VAL A 173 6.71 0.02 13.86
N SER A 174 7.75 -0.30 13.10
CA SER A 174 8.94 0.54 13.01
C SER A 174 8.76 1.65 11.97
N THR A 175 9.30 2.82 12.27
CA THR A 175 9.33 4.03 11.43
C THR A 175 10.69 4.72 11.63
N ASP A 176 11.07 5.66 10.76
CA ASP A 176 12.27 6.48 10.98
C ASP A 176 12.16 7.88 10.34
N SER A 177 13.26 8.64 10.38
CA SER A 177 13.37 9.99 9.82
C SER A 177 13.32 10.07 8.29
N SER A 178 13.16 8.95 7.59
CA SER A 178 12.81 8.86 6.16
C SER A 178 11.36 8.42 5.91
N THR A 179 10.63 7.98 6.93
CA THR A 179 9.17 7.83 6.86
C THR A 179 8.52 9.22 6.82
N HIS A 180 7.57 9.44 5.91
CA HIS A 180 6.82 10.70 5.79
C HIS A 180 5.32 10.47 5.96
N LEU A 181 4.61 11.39 6.61
CA LEU A 181 3.16 11.31 6.83
C LEU A 181 2.47 12.53 6.22
N LYS A 182 1.44 12.31 5.41
CA LYS A 182 0.54 13.32 4.84
C LYS A 182 -0.90 12.98 5.24
N LEU A 183 -1.68 13.98 5.63
CA LEU A 183 -3.11 13.79 5.91
C LEU A 183 -3.97 13.98 4.65
N LEU A 184 -5.01 13.15 4.55
CA LEU A 184 -6.09 13.21 3.56
C LEU A 184 -7.43 13.59 4.20
N ASP A 185 -7.59 13.35 5.50
CA ASP A 185 -8.71 13.81 6.33
C ASP A 185 -8.24 14.05 7.79
N ASP A 186 -9.11 14.61 8.64
CA ASP A 186 -8.90 14.70 10.08
C ASP A 186 -8.68 13.28 10.65
N SER A 187 -7.48 13.05 11.18
CA SER A 187 -6.96 11.70 11.43
C SER A 187 -6.43 11.51 12.85
N SER A 188 -6.27 10.26 13.27
CA SER A 188 -5.66 9.94 14.56
C SER A 188 -4.66 8.80 14.49
N ILE A 189 -3.63 8.88 15.34
CA ILE A 189 -2.58 7.86 15.47
C ILE A 189 -2.39 7.44 16.92
N SER A 190 -2.03 6.17 17.13
CA SER A 190 -1.64 5.63 18.44
C SER A 190 -0.33 4.86 18.38
N SER A 191 0.46 4.92 19.45
CA SER A 191 1.60 4.04 19.72
C SER A 191 1.91 4.02 21.21
N ASN A 192 2.43 2.90 21.71
CA ASN A 192 3.00 2.77 23.06
C ASN A 192 4.39 3.45 23.19
N GLY A 193 4.64 4.58 22.50
CA GLY A 193 5.89 5.34 22.56
C GLY A 193 6.10 6.32 21.40
N THR A 194 7.33 6.84 21.31
CA THR A 194 7.73 7.84 20.30
C THR A 194 7.80 7.27 18.89
N ILE A 195 7.08 7.90 17.97
CA ILE A 195 7.09 7.62 16.53
C ILE A 195 8.05 8.62 15.85
N PRO A 196 9.22 8.19 15.35
CA PRO A 196 10.09 9.03 14.53
C PRO A 196 9.57 9.13 13.09
N LEU A 197 9.43 10.36 12.58
CA LEU A 197 9.09 10.65 11.20
C LEU A 197 10.02 11.73 10.63
N GLY A 198 10.28 11.69 9.33
CA GLY A 198 10.95 12.77 8.62
C GLY A 198 10.10 14.03 8.58
N ARG A 199 8.87 13.94 8.05
CA ARG A 199 7.99 15.11 7.89
C ARG A 199 6.51 14.76 8.08
N LEU A 200 5.77 15.69 8.67
CA LEU A 200 4.31 15.67 8.78
C LEU A 200 3.70 16.80 7.95
N LEU A 201 2.88 16.43 6.96
CA LEU A 201 2.10 17.34 6.11
C LEU A 201 0.63 17.28 6.54
N LEU A 202 0.22 18.20 7.42
CA LEU A 202 -1.16 18.30 7.90
C LEU A 202 -2.19 18.58 6.79
N ASN A 203 -1.78 19.18 5.67
CA ASN A 203 -2.59 19.37 4.45
C ASN A 203 -3.94 20.11 4.65
N GLY A 204 -4.13 20.79 5.79
CA GLY A 204 -5.38 21.48 6.18
C GLY A 204 -6.20 20.75 7.26
N HIS A 205 -5.78 19.55 7.66
CA HIS A 205 -6.46 18.67 8.60
C HIS A 205 -5.80 18.62 9.98
N ASN A 206 -6.53 18.11 10.97
CA ASN A 206 -6.07 17.87 12.33
C ASN A 206 -5.43 16.48 12.47
N LEU A 207 -4.37 16.38 13.29
CA LEU A 207 -3.82 15.11 13.76
C LEU A 207 -4.08 14.97 15.27
N THR A 208 -4.79 13.91 15.66
CA THR A 208 -4.98 13.53 17.06
C THR A 208 -3.99 12.46 17.46
N LEU A 209 -3.30 12.65 18.59
CA LEU A 209 -2.52 11.58 19.24
C LEU A 209 -3.46 10.88 20.24
N SER A 210 -3.82 9.63 19.95
CA SER A 210 -4.94 8.95 20.60
C SER A 210 -4.63 8.37 21.99
N THR A 211 -3.36 8.27 22.38
CA THR A 211 -2.96 7.83 23.74
C THR A 211 -1.93 8.78 24.36
N PRO A 212 -1.86 8.91 25.70
CA PRO A 212 -0.83 9.72 26.37
C PRO A 212 0.61 9.30 26.08
N GLU A 213 0.82 8.04 25.69
CA GLU A 213 2.13 7.45 25.37
C GLU A 213 2.57 7.72 23.91
N THR A 214 1.65 8.21 23.07
CA THR A 214 1.92 8.49 21.66
C THR A 214 2.67 9.82 21.54
N GLU A 215 3.97 9.77 21.25
CA GLU A 215 4.79 10.95 20.97
C GLU A 215 5.21 11.01 19.49
N LEU A 216 5.45 12.21 18.96
CA LEU A 216 6.02 12.42 17.62
C LEU A 216 7.41 13.04 17.72
N SER A 217 8.39 12.45 17.01
CA SER A 217 9.71 13.05 16.77
C SER A 217 9.83 13.36 15.28
N LEU A 218 9.91 14.65 14.93
CA LEU A 218 9.81 15.14 13.55
C LEU A 218 11.08 15.88 13.13
N LEU A 219 11.59 15.68 11.90
CA LEU A 219 12.59 16.60 11.32
C LEU A 219 11.95 17.89 10.78
N GLY A 220 10.63 17.92 10.59
CA GLY A 220 9.91 19.15 10.23
C GLY A 220 8.42 18.96 9.93
N LEU A 221 7.74 20.09 9.76
CA LEU A 221 6.36 20.16 9.27
C LEU A 221 6.35 20.62 7.80
N GLY A 222 5.30 20.24 7.07
CA GLY A 222 5.08 20.65 5.69
C GLY A 222 6.10 20.11 4.69
N LEU A 223 6.02 20.62 3.46
CA LEU A 223 7.05 20.40 2.44
C LEU A 223 8.39 21.02 2.87
N PRO A 224 9.55 20.55 2.35
CA PRO A 224 10.80 21.28 2.50
C PRO A 224 10.67 22.67 1.90
N GLU A 225 11.12 23.70 2.61
CA GLU A 225 11.31 25.02 2.00
C GLU A 225 12.36 24.91 0.89
N THR A 226 11.98 25.28 -0.34
CA THR A 226 12.96 25.50 -1.40
C THR A 226 13.84 26.68 -1.00
N PRO A 227 15.17 26.56 -0.97
CA PRO A 227 16.05 27.66 -0.56
C PRO A 227 15.76 28.92 -1.37
N ASP A 228 15.39 30.00 -0.69
CA ASP A 228 15.06 31.26 -1.35
C ASP A 228 16.33 31.84 -1.98
N THR A 229 16.29 32.02 -3.30
CA THR A 229 17.44 32.48 -4.09
C THR A 229 17.48 34.00 -4.25
N SER A 230 16.55 34.74 -3.64
CA SER A 230 16.42 36.20 -3.73
C SER A 230 17.44 37.00 -2.88
N GLY A 231 18.72 36.59 -2.87
CA GLY A 231 19.68 37.01 -1.83
C GLY A 231 21.14 37.34 -2.22
N ALA A 232 21.50 37.60 -3.49
CA ALA A 232 22.91 37.84 -3.85
C ALA A 232 23.18 38.81 -5.04
N THR A 233 22.85 40.10 -4.90
CA THR A 233 23.36 41.16 -5.81
C THR A 233 23.91 42.38 -5.06
N THR A 234 24.76 42.15 -4.05
CA THR A 234 25.64 43.18 -3.47
C THR A 234 26.79 43.54 -4.42
N GLY A 235 26.44 44.00 -5.62
CA GLY A 235 27.37 44.56 -6.59
C GLY A 235 27.89 45.91 -6.10
N VAL A 236 28.98 45.89 -5.35
CA VAL A 236 29.71 47.11 -4.97
C VAL A 236 30.41 47.65 -6.23
N GLU A 237 29.79 48.63 -6.87
CA GLU A 237 30.32 49.30 -8.06
C GLU A 237 31.52 50.18 -7.68
N MET A 238 32.71 49.56 -7.63
CA MET A 238 33.98 50.25 -7.39
C MET A 238 34.43 51.00 -8.64
N ASN A 239 34.00 52.26 -8.76
CA ASN A 239 34.55 53.19 -9.74
C ASN A 239 36.09 53.32 -9.57
N PRO A 240 36.88 53.18 -10.64
CA PRO A 240 38.33 53.40 -10.58
C PRO A 240 38.66 54.89 -10.35
N VAL A 241 39.63 55.12 -9.47
CA VAL A 241 40.10 56.42 -8.98
C VAL A 241 41.61 56.30 -8.72
N ILE A 242 42.53 57.19 -9.12
CA ILE A 242 42.40 58.38 -9.99
C ILE A 242 42.92 58.03 -11.43
N ASP A 243 43.72 58.74 -12.23
CA ASP A 243 44.48 60.01 -12.14
C ASP A 243 44.68 60.63 -13.56
N SER A 244 45.50 61.70 -13.65
CA SER A 244 45.80 62.50 -14.87
C SER A 244 46.58 61.78 -15.99
#